data_AF-A0A2G9P1X6-F1
#
_entry.id   AF-A0A2G9P1X6-F1
#
_cell.length_a   1.000
_cell.length_b   1.000
_cell.length_c   1.000
_cell.angle_alpha   90.00
_cell.angle_beta   90.00
_cell.angle_gamma   90.00
#
_symmetry.space_group_name_H-M   'P 1'
#
loop_
_entity.id
_entity.type
_entity.pdbx_description
1 polymer ?
#
loop_
_entity_poly.entity_id
_entity_poly.type
_entity_poly.pdbx_seq_one_letter_code
_entity_poly.pdbx_strand_id
1 'polypeptide(L)'
;MGPALEAKEALEVLMNQKIVPDLIDKVCNIAGSMFELLGKKNGYALAKKILESGKAEQKMREIIKAQGGNPSIRPEDIRIG
;
A
#
# COMPACT_ATOMS: atom_id res chain seq x y z
N MET A 1 15.27 10.92 -0.19
CA MET A 1 14.02 10.78 -0.95
C MET A 1 13.04 11.83 -0.43
N GLY A 2 12.17 12.37 -1.29
CA GLY A 2 11.28 13.48 -0.95
C GLY A 2 9.85 13.00 -0.67
N PRO A 3 9.09 13.66 0.23
CA PRO A 3 7.75 13.21 0.62
C PRO A 3 6.80 12.96 -0.56
N ALA A 4 6.84 13.80 -1.59
CA ALA A 4 5.98 13.66 -2.77
C ALA A 4 6.34 12.43 -3.63
N LEU A 5 7.63 12.13 -3.79
CA LEU A 5 8.10 10.98 -4.55
C LEU A 5 7.74 9.67 -3.85
N GLU A 6 7.90 9.62 -2.53
CA GLU A 6 7.55 8.45 -1.72
C GLU A 6 6.03 8.20 -1.71
N ALA A 7 5.22 9.26 -1.56
CA ALA A 7 3.77 9.15 -1.62
C ALA A 7 3.29 8.64 -2.99
N LYS A 8 3.93 9.11 -4.06
CA LYS A 8 3.66 8.63 -5.43
C LYS A 8 3.99 7.15 -5.58
N GLU A 9 5.20 6.72 -5.23
CA GLU A 9 5.61 5.32 -5.34
C GLU A 9 4.73 4.39 -4.49
N ALA A 10 4.41 4.79 -3.26
CA ALA A 10 3.53 4.03 -2.38
C ALA A 10 2.13 3.84 -3.00
N LEU A 11 1.56 4.90 -3.59
CA LEU A 11 0.27 4.82 -4.26
C LEU A 11 0.33 3.96 -5.53
N GLU A 12 1.39 4.08 -6.34
CA GLU A 12 1.61 3.23 -7.53
C GLU A 12 1.69 1.73 -7.17
N VAL A 13 2.36 1.40 -6.06
CA VAL A 13 2.47 0.03 -5.56
C VAL A 13 1.14 -0.48 -5.04
N LEU A 14 0.41 0.32 -4.25
CA LEU A 14 -0.93 -0.05 -3.76
C LEU A 14 -1.90 -0.31 -4.91
N MET A 15 -1.82 0.51 -5.98
CA MET A 15 -2.64 0.37 -7.19
C MET A 15 -2.15 -0.73 -8.15
N ASN A 16 -1.13 -1.51 -7.77
CA ASN A 16 -0.49 -2.52 -8.63
C ASN A 16 0.01 -1.97 -9.99
N GLN A 17 0.28 -0.67 -10.10
CA GLN A 17 0.82 -0.03 -11.30
C GLN A 17 2.35 -0.13 -11.37
N LYS A 18 3.00 -0.30 -10.22
CA LYS A 18 4.44 -0.44 -10.11
C LYS A 18 4.78 -1.61 -9.19
N ILE A 19 5.66 -2.49 -9.66
CA ILE A 19 6.18 -3.61 -8.89
C ILE A 19 7.60 -3.23 -8.43
N VAL A 20 7.77 -3.05 -7.12
CA VAL A 20 9.07 -2.81 -6.48
C VAL A 20 9.35 -4.00 -5.54
N PRO A 21 10.06 -5.05 -6.00
CA PRO A 21 10.16 -6.32 -5.27
C PRO A 21 10.64 -6.17 -3.82
N ASP A 22 11.70 -5.40 -3.60
CA ASP A 22 12.27 -5.22 -2.25
C ASP A 22 11.32 -4.50 -1.30
N LEU A 23 10.57 -3.52 -1.80
CA LEU A 23 9.57 -2.79 -1.02
C LEU A 23 8.39 -3.69 -0.68
N ILE A 24 7.86 -4.40 -1.69
CA ILE A 24 6.74 -5.33 -1.53
C ILE A 24 7.10 -6.42 -0.53
N ASP A 25 8.30 -7.00 -0.65
CA ASP A 25 8.75 -8.06 0.24
C ASP A 25 8.87 -7.56 1.69
N LYS A 26 9.52 -6.41 1.90
CA LYS A 26 9.64 -5.80 3.24
C LYS A 26 8.28 -5.50 3.86
N VAL A 27 7.35 -4.88 3.12
CA VAL A 27 6.04 -4.49 3.64
C VAL A 27 5.16 -5.72 3.90
N CYS A 28 5.20 -6.74 3.02
CA CYS A 28 4.47 -7.98 3.23
C CYS A 28 5.00 -8.78 4.42
N ASN A 29 6.31 -8.74 4.68
CA ASN A 29 6.90 -9.35 5.88
C ASN A 29 6.40 -8.65 7.16
N ILE A 30 6.42 -7.31 7.21
CA ILE A 30 5.95 -6.55 8.37
C ILE A 30 4.45 -6.80 8.61
N ALA A 31 3.62 -6.62 7.59
CA ALA A 31 2.18 -6.84 7.68
C ALA A 31 1.85 -8.31 8.01
N GLY A 32 2.63 -9.24 7.45
CA GLY A 32 2.52 -10.67 7.73
C GLY A 32 2.74 -11.01 9.20
N SER A 33 3.81 -10.48 9.81
CA SER A 33 4.06 -10.63 11.24
C SER A 33 2.89 -10.09 12.08
N MET A 34 2.29 -8.96 11.70
CA MET A 34 1.11 -8.43 12.38
C MET A 34 -0.10 -9.37 12.27
N PHE A 35 -0.34 -9.97 11.10
CA PHE A 35 -1.41 -10.95 10.92
C PHE A 35 -1.18 -12.20 11.77
N GLU A 36 0.07 -12.65 11.89
CA GLU A 36 0.44 -13.83 12.69
C GLU A 36 0.29 -13.57 14.19
N LEU A 37 0.62 -12.37 14.68
CA LEU A 37 0.33 -11.95 16.05
C LEU A 37 -1.17 -11.98 16.37
N LEU A 38 -2.02 -11.78 15.36
CA LEU A 38 -3.49 -11.88 15.46
C LEU A 38 -4.02 -13.29 15.18
N GLY A 39 -3.15 -14.31 15.14
CA GLY A 39 -3.51 -15.71 14.98
C GLY A 39 -3.82 -16.15 13.54
N LYS A 40 -3.50 -15.34 12.52
CA LYS A 40 -3.60 -15.78 11.12
C LYS A 40 -2.37 -16.62 10.75
N LYS A 41 -2.55 -17.65 9.94
CA LYS A 41 -1.44 -18.46 9.41
C LYS A 41 -0.93 -17.90 8.10
N ASN A 42 0.35 -18.10 7.81
CA ASN A 42 1.03 -17.67 6.57
C ASN A 42 0.86 -16.16 6.31
N GLY A 43 1.27 -15.35 7.29
CA GLY A 43 1.01 -13.91 7.31
C GLY A 43 1.52 -13.20 6.05
N TYR A 44 2.74 -13.52 5.61
CA TYR A 44 3.32 -12.96 4.40
C TYR A 44 2.44 -13.20 3.16
N ALA A 45 2.03 -14.45 2.93
CA ALA A 45 1.20 -14.82 1.79
C ALA A 45 -0.18 -14.15 1.85
N LEU A 46 -0.74 -14.00 3.05
CA LEU A 46 -1.98 -13.26 3.27
C LEU A 46 -1.81 -11.77 2.94
N ALA A 47 -0.73 -11.13 3.41
CA ALA A 47 -0.44 -9.72 3.13
C ALA A 47 -0.26 -9.47 1.63
N LYS A 48 0.53 -10.31 0.96
CA LYS A 48 0.74 -10.25 -0.49
C LYS A 48 -0.57 -10.40 -1.26
N LYS A 49 -1.41 -11.37 -0.90
CA LYS A 49 -2.74 -11.55 -1.50
C LYS A 49 -3.65 -10.33 -1.31
N ILE A 50 -3.59 -9.66 -0.15
CA ILE A 50 -4.38 -8.45 0.11
C ILE A 50 -3.92 -7.30 -0.80
N LEU A 51 -2.61 -7.12 -0.98
CA LEU A 51 -2.03 -6.13 -1.88
C LEU A 51 -2.44 -6.40 -3.35
N GLU A 52 -2.19 -7.61 -3.84
CA GLU A 52 -2.48 -8.02 -5.22
C GLU A 52 -3.98 -7.97 -5.56
N SER A 53 -4.85 -8.21 -4.58
CA SER A 53 -6.30 -8.14 -4.77
C SER A 53 -6.87 -6.71 -4.87
N GLY A 54 -6.05 -5.67 -4.63
CA GLY A 54 -6.50 -4.27 -4.57
C GLY A 54 -7.21 -3.89 -3.27
N LYS A 55 -7.39 -4.83 -2.32
CA LYS A 55 -8.01 -4.54 -1.02
C LYS A 55 -7.21 -3.54 -0.19
N ALA A 56 -5.88 -3.59 -0.28
CA ALA A 56 -5.00 -2.61 0.37
C ALA A 56 -5.26 -1.18 -0.16
N GLU A 57 -5.35 -1.03 -1.48
CA GLU A 57 -5.68 0.23 -2.13
C GLU A 57 -7.06 0.75 -1.69
N GLN A 58 -8.09 -0.11 -1.75
CA GLN A 58 -9.44 0.26 -1.33
C GLN A 58 -9.45 0.81 0.09
N LYS A 59 -8.76 0.14 1.02
CA LYS A 59 -8.69 0.60 2.41
C LYS A 59 -7.91 1.90 2.55
N MET A 60 -6.85 2.09 1.77
CA MET A 60 -6.12 3.35 1.73
C MET A 60 -7.02 4.50 1.23
N ARG A 61 -7.85 4.29 0.21
CA ARG A 61 -8.81 5.30 -0.29
C ARG A 61 -9.85 5.68 0.77
N GLU A 62 -10.32 4.72 1.57
CA GLU A 62 -11.17 5.01 2.73
C GLU A 62 -10.47 5.89 3.76
N ILE A 63 -9.19 5.61 4.06
CA ILE A 63 -8.37 6.39 5.00
C ILE A 63 -8.17 7.81 4.48
N ILE A 64 -7.81 7.98 3.20
CA ILE A 64 -7.64 9.29 2.57
C ILE A 64 -8.94 10.10 2.68
N LYS A 65 -10.09 9.50 2.38
CA LYS A 65 -11.40 10.16 2.52
C LYS A 65 -11.67 10.58 3.96
N ALA A 66 -11.39 9.70 4.93
CA ALA A 66 -11.62 9.97 6.35
C ALA A 66 -10.72 11.11 6.88
N GLN A 67 -9.53 11.29 6.29
CA GLN A 67 -8.61 12.38 6.60
C GLN A 67 -8.91 13.68 5.83
N GLY A 68 -9.98 13.71 5.02
CA GLY A 68 -10.36 14.90 4.23
C GLY A 68 -9.63 15.07 2.91
N GLY A 69 -8.85 14.07 2.47
CA GLY A 69 -8.20 14.05 1.17
C GLY A 69 -9.11 13.61 0.03
N ASN A 70 -8.62 13.70 -1.21
CA ASN A 70 -9.33 13.20 -2.39
C ASN A 70 -9.11 11.68 -2.55
N PRO A 71 -10.10 10.82 -2.30
CA PRO A 71 -9.94 9.37 -2.44
C PRO A 71 -9.76 8.91 -3.88
N SER A 72 -10.01 9.76 -4.87
CA SER A 72 -9.81 9.49 -6.30
C SER A 72 -8.48 10.03 -6.83
N ILE A 73 -7.59 10.51 -5.95
CA ILE A 73 -6.25 10.94 -6.36
C ILE A 73 -5.53 9.81 -7.10
N ARG A 74 -4.80 10.18 -8.16
CA ARG A 74 -3.93 9.30 -8.93
C ARG A 74 -2.46 9.68 -8.71
N PRO A 75 -1.51 8.74 -8.88
CA PRO A 75 -0.09 9.02 -8.71
C PRO A 75 0.44 10.22 -9.51
N GLU A 76 -0.08 10.43 -10.72
CA GLU A 76 0.25 11.55 -11.61
C GLU A 76 -0.24 12.91 -11.12
N ASP A 77 -1.24 12.95 -10.22
CA ASP A 77 -1.77 14.19 -9.65
C ASP A 77 -0.87 14.71 -8.51
N ILE A 78 0.07 13.89 -8.01
CA ILE A 78 1.01 14.26 -6.95
C ILE A 78 2.13 15.10 -7.55
N ARG A 79 2.17 16.39 -7.16
CA ARG A 79 3.21 17.33 -7.60
C ARG A 79 4.54 17.01 -6.92
N ILE A 80 5.51 16.57 -7.72
CA ILE A 80 6.90 16.43 -7.30
C ILE A 80 7.54 17.81 -7.43
N GLY A 81 7.94 18.39 -6.30
CA GLY A 81 8.67 19.67 -6.24
C GLY A 81 10.16 19.50 -6.52
#